data_AF-A0A7G8J4G4-F1
#
_entry.id   AF-A0A7G8J4G4-F1
#
_cell.length_a   1.000
_cell.length_b   1.000
_cell.length_c   1.000
_cell.angle_alpha   90.00
_cell.angle_beta   90.00
_cell.angle_gamma   90.00
#
_symmetry.space_group_name_H-M   'P 1'
#
loop_
_entity.id
_entity.type
_entity.pdbx_description
1 polymer ?
#
loop_
_entity_poly.entity_id
_entity_poly.type
_entity_poly.pdbx_seq_one_letter_code
_entity_poly.pdbx_strand_id
1 'polypeptide(L)'
;MPRRHLLWISLGLMLSQAIAWSSAQAQTDQTSEQDMRRGLVGHSAYAACKMLHADYSKERADLIVEAAIKNNNWESQKNWLKSSQATQTIKLVSEAMNKECTDFNQNSTQFVPAMEAIETL
;
A
#
# COMPACT_ATOMS: atom_id res chain seq x y z
N MET A 1 -56.03 39.45 22.15
CA MET A 1 -54.87 40.17 21.60
C MET A 1 -54.14 39.24 20.63
N PRO A 2 -53.92 39.57 19.35
CA PRO A 2 -53.21 38.70 18.42
C PRO A 2 -51.71 39.01 18.42
N ARG A 3 -50.88 37.96 18.50
CA ARG A 3 -49.41 38.04 18.39
C ARG A 3 -49.02 37.80 16.93
N ARG A 4 -48.28 38.76 16.37
CA ARG A 4 -47.78 38.79 14.99
C ARG A 4 -46.94 37.55 14.64
N HIS A 5 -47.25 36.93 13.50
CA HIS A 5 -46.37 35.98 12.83
C HIS A 5 -45.25 36.72 12.11
N LEU A 6 -44.00 36.46 12.50
CA LEU A 6 -42.79 36.75 11.73
C LEU A 6 -42.12 35.40 11.47
N LEU A 7 -42.51 34.75 10.39
CA LEU A 7 -41.77 33.60 9.85
C LEU A 7 -40.75 34.15 8.87
N TRP A 8 -39.54 34.36 9.39
CA TRP A 8 -38.37 34.73 8.60
C TRP A 8 -37.83 33.48 7.91
N ILE A 9 -37.65 33.63 6.60
CA ILE A 9 -37.20 32.63 5.64
C ILE A 9 -35.83 32.10 6.06
N SER A 10 -35.74 30.80 6.38
CA SER A 10 -34.49 30.07 6.48
C SER A 10 -34.25 29.36 5.14
N LEU A 11 -33.72 30.11 4.17
CA LEU A 11 -33.15 29.54 2.94
C LEU A 11 -31.65 29.35 3.16
N GLY A 12 -31.17 28.12 2.98
CA GLY A 12 -29.76 27.86 2.69
C GLY A 12 -29.01 27.05 3.73
N LEU A 13 -29.27 25.74 3.81
CA LEU A 13 -28.36 24.77 4.43
C LEU A 13 -28.57 23.39 3.82
N MET A 14 -28.34 23.26 2.50
CA MET A 14 -28.47 21.97 1.80
C MET A 14 -27.39 21.78 0.72
N LEU A 15 -26.11 22.08 1.00
CA LEU A 15 -25.02 21.76 0.06
C LEU A 15 -23.72 21.22 0.70
N SER A 16 -23.59 21.16 2.03
CA SER A 16 -22.31 20.78 2.67
C SER A 16 -22.13 19.29 2.97
N GLN A 17 -23.14 18.44 2.72
CA GLN A 17 -23.06 17.03 3.13
C GLN A 17 -22.45 16.10 2.06
N ALA A 18 -22.44 16.47 0.78
CA ALA A 18 -21.92 15.58 -0.28
C ALA A 18 -20.38 15.52 -0.34
N ILE A 19 -19.70 16.57 0.15
CA ILE A 19 -18.24 16.69 0.05
C ILE A 19 -17.55 15.80 1.11
N ALA A 20 -18.12 15.68 2.30
CA ALA A 20 -17.52 14.93 3.41
C ALA A 20 -17.52 13.40 3.19
N TRP A 21 -18.57 12.84 2.56
CA TRP A 21 -18.63 11.41 2.25
C TRP A 21 -17.68 10.99 1.13
N SER A 22 -17.53 11.82 0.10
CA SER A 22 -16.64 11.53 -1.03
C SER A 22 -15.17 11.56 -0.62
N SER A 23 -14.78 12.48 0.27
CA SER A 23 -13.42 12.56 0.79
C SER A 23 -13.08 11.43 1.76
N ALA A 24 -14.04 11.03 2.61
CA ALA A 24 -13.84 9.93 3.56
C ALA A 24 -13.63 8.59 2.82
N GLN A 25 -14.42 8.32 1.79
CA GLN A 25 -14.30 7.09 1.00
C GLN A 25 -13.01 7.06 0.16
N ALA A 26 -12.60 8.20 -0.42
CA ALA A 26 -11.34 8.29 -1.15
C ALA A 26 -10.12 8.05 -0.23
N GLN A 27 -10.15 8.55 1.01
CA GLN A 27 -9.09 8.32 1.98
C GLN A 27 -9.02 6.85 2.44
N THR A 28 -10.17 6.18 2.63
CA THR A 28 -10.20 4.76 3.01
C THR A 28 -9.70 3.88 1.87
N ASP A 29 -10.07 4.20 0.63
CA ASP A 29 -9.64 3.45 -0.55
C ASP A 29 -8.14 3.63 -0.78
N GLN A 30 -7.61 4.86 -0.67
CA GLN A 30 -6.18 5.14 -0.77
C GLN A 30 -5.35 4.43 0.32
N THR A 31 -5.82 4.46 1.57
CA THR A 31 -5.16 3.74 2.66
C THR A 31 -5.15 2.24 2.37
N SER A 32 -6.26 1.68 1.87
CA SER A 32 -6.32 0.26 1.49
C SER A 32 -5.34 -0.10 0.37
N GLU A 33 -5.16 0.78 -0.62
CA GLU A 33 -4.21 0.55 -1.71
C GLU A 33 -2.76 0.58 -1.23
N GLN A 34 -2.39 1.55 -0.40
CA GLN A 34 -1.05 1.65 0.15
C GLN A 34 -0.72 0.42 1.00
N ASP A 35 -1.65 -0.06 1.80
CA ASP A 35 -1.46 -1.27 2.62
C ASP A 35 -1.31 -2.52 1.74
N MET A 36 -2.10 -2.65 0.66
CA MET A 36 -1.91 -3.72 -0.33
C MET A 36 -0.53 -3.65 -0.98
N ARG A 37 -0.06 -2.45 -1.36
CA ARG A 37 1.26 -2.26 -1.98
C ARG A 37 2.39 -2.60 -1.03
N ARG A 38 2.30 -2.22 0.25
CA ARG A 38 3.27 -2.60 1.29
C ARG A 38 3.33 -4.12 1.45
N GLY A 39 2.17 -4.78 1.49
CA GLY A 39 2.07 -6.24 1.53
C GLY A 39 2.74 -6.90 0.31
N LEU A 40 2.46 -6.39 -0.89
CA LEU A 40 3.05 -6.87 -2.14
C LEU A 40 4.57 -6.71 -2.17
N VAL A 41 5.08 -5.55 -1.74
CA VAL A 41 6.52 -5.30 -1.62
C VAL A 41 7.14 -6.29 -0.65
N GLY A 42 6.54 -6.52 0.52
CA GLY A 42 7.04 -7.49 1.50
C GLY A 42 7.18 -8.90 0.93
N HIS A 43 6.12 -9.43 0.31
CA HIS A 43 6.15 -10.76 -0.29
C HIS A 43 7.13 -10.88 -1.47
N SER A 44 7.18 -9.85 -2.32
CA SER A 44 8.08 -9.83 -3.48
C SER A 44 9.54 -9.68 -3.07
N ALA A 45 9.82 -8.86 -2.06
CA ALA A 45 11.17 -8.70 -1.52
C ALA A 45 11.65 -9.95 -0.80
N TYR A 46 10.78 -10.63 -0.06
CA TYR A 46 11.07 -11.95 0.50
C TYR A 46 11.46 -12.95 -0.59
N ALA A 47 10.65 -13.05 -1.64
CA ALA A 47 10.90 -13.95 -2.76
C ALA A 47 12.23 -13.62 -3.47
N ALA A 48 12.49 -12.34 -3.72
CA ALA A 48 13.74 -11.86 -4.31
C ALA A 48 14.95 -12.16 -3.41
N CYS A 49 14.85 -11.92 -2.10
CA CYS A 49 15.91 -12.26 -1.15
C CYS A 49 16.22 -13.77 -1.17
N LYS A 50 15.19 -14.62 -1.25
CA LYS A 50 15.39 -16.08 -1.37
C LYS A 50 16.06 -16.49 -2.69
N MET A 51 15.88 -15.73 -3.77
CA MET A 51 16.67 -15.93 -4.99
C MET A 51 18.15 -15.57 -4.78
N LEU A 52 18.44 -14.54 -3.98
CA LEU A 52 19.82 -14.09 -3.69
C LEU A 52 20.56 -15.01 -2.71
N HIS A 53 19.85 -15.64 -1.76
CA HIS A 53 20.48 -16.29 -0.60
C HIS A 53 20.08 -17.74 -0.36
N ALA A 54 19.08 -18.27 -1.09
CA ALA A 54 18.54 -19.61 -0.86
C ALA A 54 18.26 -20.39 -2.16
N ASP A 55 18.91 -20.01 -3.27
CA ASP A 55 18.83 -20.67 -4.59
C ASP A 55 17.41 -20.86 -5.12
N TYR A 56 16.46 -20.00 -4.72
CA TYR A 56 15.13 -20.05 -5.30
C TYR A 56 15.22 -19.71 -6.79
N SER A 57 14.58 -20.55 -7.61
CA SER A 57 14.37 -20.23 -9.01
C SER A 57 13.42 -19.03 -9.13
N LYS A 58 13.50 -18.34 -10.27
CA LYS A 58 12.54 -17.29 -10.62
C LYS A 58 11.09 -17.81 -10.56
N GLU A 59 10.84 -19.00 -11.10
CA GLU A 59 9.51 -19.62 -11.07
C GLU A 59 8.98 -19.79 -9.65
N ARG A 60 9.83 -20.25 -8.72
CA ARG A 60 9.43 -20.38 -7.30
C ARG A 60 9.15 -19.02 -6.67
N ALA A 61 9.95 -18.01 -6.97
CA ALA A 61 9.72 -16.65 -6.50
C ALA A 61 8.40 -16.08 -7.02
N ASP A 62 8.12 -16.25 -8.32
CA ASP A 62 6.88 -15.81 -8.96
C ASP A 62 5.66 -16.50 -8.32
N LEU A 63 5.73 -17.81 -8.05
CA LEU A 63 4.66 -18.55 -7.37
C LEU A 63 4.35 -18.03 -5.96
N ILE A 64 5.36 -17.60 -5.20
CA ILE A 64 5.15 -17.03 -3.85
C ILE A 64 4.36 -15.73 -3.94
N VAL A 65 4.72 -14.87 -4.90
CA VAL A 65 4.04 -13.59 -5.13
C VAL A 65 2.61 -13.81 -5.62
N GLU A 66 2.40 -14.73 -6.56
CA GLU A 66 1.06 -15.07 -7.06
C GLU A 66 0.16 -15.67 -5.96
N ALA A 67 0.70 -16.56 -5.13
CA ALA A 67 -0.04 -17.11 -3.99
C ALA A 67 -0.41 -16.01 -2.98
N ALA A 68 0.49 -15.07 -2.69
CA ALA A 68 0.23 -13.95 -1.80
C ALA A 68 -0.88 -13.03 -2.35
N ILE A 69 -0.84 -12.71 -3.65
CA ILE A 69 -1.88 -11.91 -4.32
C ILE A 69 -3.25 -12.57 -4.13
N LYS A 70 -3.35 -13.87 -4.45
CA LYS A 70 -4.60 -14.62 -4.40
C LYS A 70 -5.15 -14.78 -2.98
N ASN A 71 -4.28 -15.08 -2.02
CA ASN A 71 -4.71 -15.36 -0.64
C ASN A 71 -5.17 -14.10 0.10
N ASN A 72 -4.71 -12.92 -0.32
CA ASN A 72 -5.04 -11.65 0.32
C ASN A 72 -5.99 -10.76 -0.51
N ASN A 73 -6.48 -11.24 -1.66
CA ASN A 73 -7.34 -10.50 -2.58
C ASN A 73 -6.71 -9.19 -3.11
N TRP A 74 -5.42 -9.22 -3.47
CA TRP A 74 -4.66 -8.04 -3.92
C TRP A 74 -4.61 -7.88 -5.45
N GLU A 75 -5.51 -8.53 -6.19
CA GLU A 75 -5.52 -8.54 -7.65
C GLU A 75 -5.57 -7.13 -8.25
N SER A 76 -6.22 -6.18 -7.57
CA SER A 76 -6.31 -4.77 -8.00
C SER A 76 -4.95 -4.09 -8.15
N GLN A 77 -3.92 -4.52 -7.39
CA GLN A 77 -2.59 -3.93 -7.42
C GLN A 77 -1.58 -4.75 -8.24
N LYS A 78 -2.00 -5.83 -8.93
CA LYS A 78 -1.11 -6.67 -9.76
C LYS A 78 -0.38 -5.89 -10.85
N ASN A 79 -1.04 -4.90 -11.45
CA ASN A 79 -0.42 -4.06 -12.48
C ASN A 79 0.56 -3.06 -11.88
N TRP A 80 0.29 -2.53 -10.69
CA TRP A 80 1.20 -1.64 -9.99
C TRP A 80 2.55 -2.33 -9.68
N LEU A 81 2.55 -3.64 -9.43
CA LEU A 81 3.77 -4.42 -9.20
C LEU A 81 4.77 -4.36 -10.36
N LYS A 82 4.30 -4.06 -11.58
CA LYS A 82 5.14 -3.89 -12.78
C LYS A 82 5.73 -2.48 -12.91
N SER A 83 5.39 -1.56 -12.01
CA SER A 83 5.87 -0.19 -12.04
C SER A 83 7.36 -0.10 -11.66
N SER A 84 7.99 0.98 -12.10
CA SER A 84 9.38 1.30 -11.73
C SER A 84 9.53 1.49 -10.22
N GLN A 85 8.54 2.11 -9.58
CA GLN A 85 8.52 2.31 -8.13
C GLN A 85 8.51 0.96 -7.40
N ALA A 86 7.58 0.07 -7.73
CA ALA A 86 7.51 -1.26 -7.13
C ALA A 86 8.82 -2.05 -7.33
N THR A 87 9.35 -2.06 -8.55
CA THR A 87 10.61 -2.76 -8.89
C THR A 87 11.78 -2.24 -8.05
N GLN A 88 11.92 -0.92 -7.93
CA GLN A 88 12.99 -0.31 -7.16
C GLN A 88 12.85 -0.57 -5.66
N THR A 89 11.64 -0.41 -5.12
CA THR A 89 11.37 -0.66 -3.69
C THR A 89 11.62 -2.13 -3.35
N ILE A 90 11.15 -3.08 -4.17
CA ILE A 90 11.39 -4.52 -3.95
C ILE A 90 12.89 -4.83 -3.91
N LYS A 91 13.67 -4.26 -4.84
CA LYS A 91 15.12 -4.44 -4.86
C LYS A 91 15.76 -3.94 -3.55
N LEU A 92 15.49 -2.69 -3.18
CA LEU A 92 16.04 -2.10 -1.95
C LEU A 92 15.68 -2.92 -0.71
N VAL A 93 14.41 -3.28 -0.57
CA VAL A 93 13.92 -4.08 0.56
C VAL A 93 14.61 -5.45 0.56
N SER A 94 14.70 -6.15 -0.57
CA SER A 94 15.35 -7.46 -0.65
C SER A 94 16.84 -7.43 -0.31
N GLU A 95 17.56 -6.38 -0.71
CA GLU A 95 18.99 -6.19 -0.41
C GLU A 95 19.23 -5.68 1.03
N ALA A 96 18.21 -5.11 1.66
CA ALA A 96 18.22 -4.72 3.08
C ALA A 96 17.93 -5.89 4.02
N MET A 97 17.42 -7.02 3.52
CA MET A 97 17.11 -8.20 4.33
C MET A 97 18.37 -8.94 4.83
N ASN A 98 18.21 -9.68 5.92
CA ASN A 98 19.22 -10.63 6.37
C ASN A 98 19.29 -11.85 5.44
N LYS A 99 20.34 -12.68 5.57
CA LYS A 99 20.55 -13.86 4.72
C LYS A 99 19.41 -14.88 4.79
N GLU A 100 18.73 -14.94 5.93
CA GLU A 100 17.59 -15.85 6.13
C GLU A 100 16.30 -15.32 5.50
N CYS A 101 16.29 -14.07 5.04
CA CYS A 101 15.14 -13.36 4.50
C CYS A 101 13.96 -13.34 5.47
N THR A 102 14.23 -13.28 6.78
CA THR A 102 13.18 -13.25 7.82
C THR A 102 13.00 -11.88 8.46
N ASP A 103 14.00 -11.02 8.33
CA ASP A 103 14.02 -9.67 8.90
C ASP A 103 15.01 -8.79 8.14
N PHE A 104 14.99 -7.49 8.43
CA PHE A 104 15.99 -6.55 7.95
C PHE A 104 17.34 -6.75 8.65
N ASN A 105 18.41 -6.62 7.87
CA ASN A 105 19.74 -6.40 8.39
C ASN A 105 19.96 -4.89 8.58
N GLN A 106 19.82 -4.40 9.81
CA GLN A 106 19.97 -2.97 10.13
C GLN A 106 21.38 -2.40 9.82
N ASN A 107 22.38 -3.26 9.65
CA ASN A 107 23.73 -2.86 9.25
C ASN A 107 23.91 -2.82 7.72
N SER A 108 22.89 -3.19 6.93
CA SER A 108 22.93 -3.08 5.46
C SER A 108 22.95 -1.61 5.06
N THR A 109 23.78 -1.26 4.08
CA THR A 109 23.77 0.08 3.48
C THR A 109 22.45 0.38 2.77
N GLN A 110 21.63 -0.65 2.50
CA GLN A 110 20.31 -0.51 1.91
C GLN A 110 19.19 -0.37 2.94
N PHE A 111 19.46 -0.49 4.25
CA PHE A 111 18.41 -0.45 5.28
C PHE A 111 17.62 0.86 5.28
N VAL A 112 18.31 2.00 5.42
CA VAL A 112 17.66 3.32 5.41
C VAL A 112 16.96 3.60 4.07
N PRO A 113 17.62 3.42 2.89
CA PRO A 113 16.94 3.56 1.60
C PRO A 113 15.69 2.70 1.44
N ALA A 114 15.70 1.47 1.96
CA ALA A 114 14.53 0.58 1.90
C ALA A 114 13.36 1.12 2.74
N MET A 115 13.62 1.63 3.94
CA MET A 115 12.59 2.23 4.79
C MET A 115 11.97 3.47 4.14
N GLU A 116 12.80 4.37 3.59
CA GLU A 116 12.32 5.56 2.86
C GLU A 116 11.48 5.17 1.62
N ALA A 117 11.89 4.12 0.90
CA ALA A 117 11.15 3.62 -0.24
C ALA A 117 9.80 2.96 0.13
N ILE A 118 9.66 2.42 1.34
CA ILE A 118 8.38 1.89 1.87
C ILE A 118 7.46 3.03 2.33
N GLU A 119 8.02 4.07 2.95
CA GLU A 119 7.24 5.24 3.42
C GLU A 119 6.61 6.04 2.28
N THR A 120 7.20 5.97 1.08
CA THR A 120 6.78 6.70 -0.12
C THR A 120 5.80 5.91 -1.04
N LEU A 121 5.33 4.74 -0.60
CA LEU A 121 4.30 3.94 -1.30
C LEU A 121 2.90 4.55 -1.20
#